data_AF-A0A6L2LCP8-F1
#
_entry.id   AF-A0A6L2LCP8-F1
#
_cell.length_a   1.000
_cell.length_b   1.000
_cell.length_c   1.000
_cell.angle_alpha   90.00
_cell.angle_beta   90.00
_cell.angle_gamma   90.00
#
_symmetry.space_group_name_H-M   'P 1'
#
loop_
_entity.id
_entity.type
_entity.pdbx_description
1 polymer ?
#
loop_
_entity_poly.entity_id
_entity_poly.type
_entity_poly.pdbx_seq_one_letter_code
_entity_poly.pdbx_strand_id
1 'polypeptide(L)'
;MSADSAITYSSVHSEARSWSIPSKDPYEEAVQQLFEQAPHSPETPPLLPIPLSTPSTSRRAGIPEADTPPQNRPLLATPRPRCEVGESSAAAARRPGPTMAYGADCSYVETRLRDTERMMMAALELVNLRKDRTAVRAEIEVLRSERLAYEQEGIQTREALARSKAYCRALEARVAVLETYARRLEWQRQAADDLVVQHIMRT
;
A
#
# COMPACT_ATOMS: atom_id res chain seq x y z
N MET A 1 -31.97 -44.36 55.88
CA MET A 1 -30.92 -43.57 56.56
C MET A 1 -29.83 -43.33 55.53
N SER A 2 -29.59 -42.06 55.17
CA SER A 2 -28.71 -41.62 54.08
C SER A 2 -27.25 -41.74 54.50
N ALA A 3 -26.40 -42.33 53.65
CA ALA A 3 -24.96 -42.37 53.86
C ALA A 3 -24.31 -41.33 52.94
N ASP A 4 -23.91 -40.20 53.51
CA ASP A 4 -23.19 -39.15 52.81
C ASP A 4 -21.76 -39.63 52.52
N SER A 5 -21.43 -39.78 51.23
CA SER A 5 -20.08 -40.11 50.77
C SER A 5 -19.26 -38.82 50.72
N ALA A 6 -18.39 -38.62 51.70
CA ALA A 6 -17.42 -37.53 51.71
C ALA A 6 -16.20 -37.92 50.85
N ILE A 7 -16.05 -37.26 49.70
CA ILE A 7 -14.88 -37.41 48.83
C ILE A 7 -13.77 -36.50 49.36
N THR A 8 -12.71 -37.11 49.89
CA THR A 8 -11.48 -36.42 50.31
C THR A 8 -10.57 -36.21 49.10
N TYR A 9 -10.30 -34.95 48.74
CA TYR A 9 -9.36 -34.60 47.68
C TYR A 9 -7.94 -34.52 48.25
N SER A 10 -7.05 -35.45 47.87
CA SER A 10 -5.62 -35.33 48.19
C SER A 10 -4.96 -34.43 47.14
N SER A 11 -4.51 -33.25 47.57
CA SER A 11 -3.74 -32.33 46.73
C SER A 11 -2.31 -32.84 46.59
N VAL A 12 -1.95 -33.29 45.39
CA VAL A 12 -0.57 -33.68 45.05
C VAL A 12 0.18 -32.40 44.69
N HIS A 13 1.02 -31.91 45.60
CA HIS A 13 1.94 -30.82 45.31
C HIS A 13 2.99 -31.31 44.31
N SER A 14 2.87 -30.87 43.06
CA SER A 14 3.86 -31.14 42.03
C SER A 14 5.01 -30.15 42.19
N GLU A 15 6.17 -30.63 42.63
CA GLU A 15 7.41 -29.86 42.58
C GLU A 15 7.66 -29.39 41.14
N ALA A 16 7.67 -28.06 40.96
CA ALA A 16 7.98 -27.44 39.69
C ALA A 16 9.44 -27.77 39.31
N ARG A 17 9.63 -28.79 38.47
CA ARG A 17 10.88 -28.99 37.74
C ARG A 17 11.11 -27.79 36.83
N SER A 18 12.00 -26.91 37.27
CA SER A 18 12.41 -25.71 36.55
C SER A 18 13.24 -26.11 35.32
N TRP A 19 12.57 -26.31 34.19
CA TRP A 19 13.26 -26.39 32.90
C TRP A 19 13.63 -24.97 32.50
N SER A 20 14.92 -24.63 32.62
CA SER A 20 15.45 -23.38 32.09
C SER A 20 15.34 -23.45 30.56
N ILE A 21 14.38 -22.74 29.99
CA ILE A 21 14.29 -22.52 28.55
C ILE A 21 15.53 -21.70 28.16
N PRO A 22 16.40 -22.18 27.26
CA PRO A 22 17.49 -21.36 26.74
C PRO A 22 16.89 -20.08 26.16
N SER A 23 17.32 -18.92 26.66
CA SER A 23 16.82 -17.61 26.21
C SER A 23 17.25 -17.25 24.79
N LYS A 24 18.07 -18.10 24.17
CA LYS A 24 18.60 -17.97 22.82
C LYS A 24 17.90 -19.01 21.95
N ASP A 25 17.15 -18.53 20.97
CA ASP A 25 16.53 -19.37 19.95
C ASP A 25 17.66 -20.12 19.20
N PRO A 26 17.66 -21.47 19.16
CA PRO A 26 18.66 -22.24 18.41
C PRO A 26 18.71 -21.88 16.92
N TYR A 27 17.67 -21.25 16.38
CA TYR A 27 17.68 -20.71 15.03
C TYR A 27 18.50 -19.42 14.91
N GLU A 28 18.48 -18.53 15.91
CA GLU A 28 19.28 -17.29 15.91
C GLU A 28 20.79 -17.58 15.90
N GLU A 29 21.22 -18.63 16.60
CA GLU A 29 22.63 -19.05 16.62
C GLU A 29 23.08 -19.60 15.26
N ALA A 30 22.20 -20.31 14.55
CA ALA A 30 22.48 -20.83 13.22
C ALA A 30 22.59 -19.72 12.16
N VAL A 31 21.77 -18.66 12.25
CA VAL A 31 21.90 -17.50 11.33
C VAL A 31 23.14 -16.67 11.63
N GLN A 32 23.51 -16.50 12.90
CA GLN A 32 24.77 -15.83 13.27
C GLN A 32 25.99 -16.62 12.73
N GLN A 33 25.99 -17.96 12.85
CA GLN A 33 27.06 -18.80 12.32
C GLN A 33 27.14 -18.76 10.79
N LEU A 34 26.01 -18.65 10.09
CA LEU A 34 25.96 -18.47 8.64
C LEU A 34 26.53 -17.13 8.18
N PHE A 35 26.42 -16.09 9.01
CA PHE A 35 26.97 -14.76 8.72
C PHE A 35 28.50 -14.71 8.92
N GLU A 36 29.02 -15.38 9.95
CA GLU A 36 30.45 -15.44 10.26
C GLU A 36 31.25 -16.40 9.35
N GLN A 37 30.60 -17.38 8.72
CA GLN A 37 31.26 -18.32 7.80
C GLN A 37 31.31 -17.84 6.34
N ALA A 38 30.72 -16.68 6.02
CA ALA A 38 30.82 -16.11 4.69
C ALA A 38 32.21 -15.48 4.49
N PRO A 39 32.98 -15.84 3.44
CA PRO A 39 34.25 -15.20 3.17
C PRO A 39 34.01 -13.72 2.90
N HIS A 40 34.56 -12.87 3.78
CA HIS A 40 34.55 -11.41 3.62
C HIS A 40 35.08 -11.06 2.23
N SER A 41 34.19 -10.57 1.38
CA SER A 41 34.53 -10.10 0.04
C SER A 41 34.60 -8.57 0.06
N PRO A 42 35.52 -7.98 -0.72
CA PRO A 42 36.21 -6.76 -0.34
C PRO A 42 35.42 -5.50 -0.67
N GLU A 43 35.54 -4.53 0.24
CA GLU A 43 35.65 -3.08 0.05
C GLU A 43 35.31 -2.56 -1.36
N THR A 44 34.09 -2.02 -1.50
CA THR A 44 33.67 -1.24 -2.67
C THR A 44 34.51 0.04 -2.76
N PRO A 45 35.22 0.32 -3.87
CA PRO A 45 35.86 1.63 -4.05
C PRO A 45 34.79 2.73 -4.18
N PRO A 46 35.05 3.95 -3.68
CA PRO A 46 34.06 5.01 -3.68
C PRO A 46 33.75 5.45 -5.11
N LEU A 47 32.51 5.22 -5.54
CA LEU A 47 32.00 5.76 -6.79
C LEU A 47 31.87 7.29 -6.64
N LEU A 48 32.59 8.00 -7.50
CA LEU A 48 32.62 9.44 -7.63
C LEU A 48 31.21 10.06 -7.78
N PRO A 49 30.99 11.29 -7.31
CA PRO A 49 29.72 12.00 -7.53
C PRO A 49 29.54 12.32 -9.02
N ILE A 50 28.42 11.88 -9.58
CA ILE A 50 28.00 12.19 -10.95
C ILE A 50 27.73 13.71 -11.05
N PRO A 51 28.32 14.43 -12.02
CA PRO A 51 28.07 15.86 -12.20
C PRO A 51 26.64 16.11 -12.68
N LEU A 52 25.92 16.94 -11.92
CA LEU A 52 24.67 17.59 -12.30
C LEU A 52 24.85 18.33 -13.63
N SER A 53 24.30 17.80 -14.72
CA SER A 53 24.15 18.53 -15.98
C SER A 53 22.80 19.24 -15.99
N THR A 54 22.87 20.57 -16.02
CA THR A 54 21.76 21.51 -16.17
C THR A 54 21.33 21.57 -17.67
N PRO A 55 20.28 22.34 -18.01
CA PRO A 55 19.17 21.89 -18.85
C PRO A 55 19.44 22.04 -20.36
N SER A 56 19.11 21.02 -21.16
CA SER A 56 19.13 21.15 -22.62
C SER A 56 17.71 21.28 -23.19
N THR A 57 17.44 22.50 -23.63
CA THR A 57 16.32 22.96 -24.44
C THR A 57 16.10 22.07 -25.67
N SER A 58 14.95 21.40 -25.75
CA SER A 58 14.47 20.81 -27.00
C SER A 58 13.01 21.18 -27.24
N ARG A 59 12.88 22.34 -27.89
CA ARG A 59 11.81 22.83 -28.77
C ARG A 59 10.63 21.86 -28.98
N ARG A 60 9.49 22.17 -28.36
CA ARG A 60 8.16 21.94 -28.96
C ARG A 60 7.17 23.01 -28.52
N ALA A 61 6.82 23.86 -29.48
CA ALA A 61 5.64 24.72 -29.61
C ALA A 61 5.00 25.25 -28.30
N GLY A 62 5.30 26.51 -28.00
CA GLY A 62 4.48 27.30 -27.09
C GLY A 62 3.10 27.52 -27.69
N ILE A 63 2.08 27.10 -26.95
CA ILE A 63 0.73 27.64 -27.09
C ILE A 63 0.78 28.98 -26.34
N PRO A 64 0.54 30.14 -26.98
CA PRO A 64 0.35 31.36 -26.22
C PRO A 64 -0.93 31.19 -25.42
N GLU A 65 -0.77 31.14 -24.10
CA GLU A 65 -1.86 31.24 -23.14
C GLU A 65 -2.53 32.59 -23.35
N ALA A 66 -3.71 32.57 -23.96
CA ALA A 66 -4.48 33.76 -24.25
C ALA A 66 -5.06 34.30 -22.93
N ASP A 67 -4.33 35.23 -22.33
CA ASP A 67 -4.89 36.20 -21.38
C ASP A 67 -5.85 37.13 -22.14
N THR A 68 -7.08 36.65 -22.38
CA THR A 68 -8.20 37.57 -22.59
C THR A 68 -8.82 37.87 -21.23
N PRO A 69 -8.55 39.03 -20.62
CA PRO A 69 -9.40 39.51 -19.53
C PRO A 69 -10.81 39.72 -20.09
N PRO A 70 -11.89 39.48 -19.33
CA PRO A 70 -13.23 39.83 -19.77
C PRO A 70 -13.32 41.36 -19.87
N GLN A 71 -13.04 41.91 -21.06
CA GLN A 71 -13.23 43.31 -21.39
C GLN A 71 -14.71 43.60 -21.61
N ASN A 72 -15.50 43.57 -20.54
CA ASN A 72 -16.79 44.25 -20.56
C ASN A 72 -16.54 45.74 -20.32
N ARG A 73 -16.30 46.49 -21.41
CA ARG A 73 -16.48 47.95 -21.45
C ARG A 73 -17.99 48.22 -21.55
N PRO A 74 -18.64 48.87 -20.57
CA PRO A 74 -19.84 49.62 -20.89
C PRO A 74 -19.38 50.86 -21.66
N LEU A 75 -19.63 50.85 -22.96
CA LEU A 75 -19.56 52.04 -23.80
C LEU A 75 -20.43 53.14 -23.18
N LEU A 76 -19.84 54.30 -22.96
CA LEU A 76 -20.53 55.56 -22.73
C LEU A 76 -21.52 55.79 -23.88
N ALA A 77 -22.78 55.46 -23.68
CA ALA A 77 -23.88 55.99 -24.46
C ALA A 77 -24.67 56.90 -23.53
N THR A 78 -24.36 58.20 -23.59
CA THR A 78 -25.28 59.24 -23.13
C THR A 78 -26.49 59.20 -24.06
N PRO A 79 -27.72 58.93 -23.59
CA PRO A 79 -28.87 59.48 -24.29
C PRO A 79 -28.76 61.00 -24.08
N ARG A 80 -28.63 61.76 -25.16
CA ARG A 80 -29.00 63.17 -25.15
C ARG A 80 -30.48 63.26 -25.53
N PRO A 81 -31.41 63.47 -24.59
CA PRO A 81 -32.67 64.11 -24.93
C PRO A 81 -32.40 65.62 -24.91
N ARG A 82 -32.34 66.20 -26.10
CA ARG A 82 -32.48 67.63 -26.30
C ARG A 82 -33.93 67.97 -25.94
N CYS A 83 -34.23 68.23 -24.66
CA CYS A 83 -35.49 68.80 -24.25
C CYS A 83 -35.38 70.31 -24.43
N GLU A 84 -36.16 70.84 -25.37
CA GLU A 84 -36.33 72.27 -25.55
C GLU A 84 -36.87 72.88 -24.26
N VAL A 85 -36.26 73.99 -23.86
CA VAL A 85 -36.74 74.87 -22.78
C VAL A 85 -38.08 75.45 -23.23
N GLY A 86 -39.15 74.78 -22.83
CA GLY A 86 -40.51 75.31 -22.89
C GLY A 86 -40.87 75.86 -21.52
N GLU A 87 -40.70 77.15 -21.34
CA GLU A 87 -41.19 77.88 -20.17
C GLU A 87 -42.72 77.77 -20.11
N SER A 88 -43.25 77.28 -18.99
CA SER A 88 -44.68 77.41 -18.67
C SER A 88 -44.89 77.40 -17.16
N SER A 89 -44.98 78.61 -16.64
CA SER A 89 -45.45 78.96 -15.30
C SER A 89 -46.95 78.69 -15.18
N ALA A 90 -47.40 77.93 -14.16
CA ALA A 90 -48.57 78.23 -13.32
C ALA A 90 -49.06 77.05 -12.46
N ALA A 91 -49.54 77.43 -11.28
CA ALA A 91 -50.49 76.75 -10.37
C ALA A 91 -50.00 75.54 -9.55
N ALA A 92 -49.66 75.84 -8.29
CA ALA A 92 -49.54 74.89 -7.21
C ALA A 92 -50.87 74.18 -6.92
N ALA A 93 -50.94 72.88 -7.23
CA ALA A 93 -51.93 71.97 -6.66
C ALA A 93 -51.20 71.01 -5.70
N ARG A 94 -51.44 71.16 -4.40
CA ARG A 94 -50.93 70.24 -3.36
C ARG A 94 -51.49 68.84 -3.61
N ARG A 95 -50.67 67.94 -4.14
CA ARG A 95 -50.91 66.49 -4.07
C ARG A 95 -50.67 66.03 -2.63
N PRO A 96 -51.54 65.21 -2.03
CA PRO A 96 -51.23 64.54 -0.76
C PRO A 96 -49.89 63.83 -0.91
N GLY A 97 -48.97 64.08 0.02
CA GLY A 97 -47.64 63.48 -0.01
C GLY A 97 -47.75 61.95 -0.11
N PRO A 98 -46.95 61.27 -0.95
CA PRO A 98 -46.89 59.83 -0.90
C PRO A 98 -46.43 59.44 0.50
N THR A 99 -47.32 58.82 1.29
CA THR A 99 -46.93 58.13 2.51
C THR A 99 -45.89 57.10 2.10
N MET A 100 -44.64 57.36 2.48
CA MET A 100 -43.47 56.55 2.13
C MET A 100 -43.57 55.20 2.85
N ALA A 101 -44.40 54.29 2.32
CA ALA A 101 -44.20 52.87 2.57
C ALA A 101 -42.93 52.48 1.81
N TYR A 102 -41.77 52.63 2.47
CA TYR A 102 -40.50 52.15 1.96
C TYR A 102 -40.52 50.61 2.02
N GLY A 103 -41.32 49.99 1.16
CA GLY A 103 -41.24 48.57 0.88
C GLY A 103 -39.99 48.37 0.05
N ALA A 104 -38.84 48.25 0.72
CA ALA A 104 -37.66 47.70 0.05
C ALA A 104 -38.09 46.37 -0.59
N ASP A 105 -37.75 46.14 -1.86
CA ASP A 105 -37.98 44.86 -2.53
C ASP A 105 -37.12 43.78 -1.86
N CYS A 106 -37.59 43.27 -0.71
CA CYS A 106 -36.93 42.24 0.09
C CYS A 106 -36.77 40.93 -0.68
N SER A 107 -37.55 40.74 -1.75
CA SER A 107 -37.50 39.60 -2.66
C SER A 107 -36.15 39.46 -3.38
N TYR A 108 -35.46 40.57 -3.68
CA TYR A 108 -34.15 40.54 -4.30
C TYR A 108 -33.05 40.05 -3.35
N VAL A 109 -33.08 40.50 -2.09
CA VAL A 109 -32.12 40.05 -1.08
C VAL A 109 -32.34 38.58 -0.72
N GLU A 110 -33.61 38.15 -0.62
CA GLU A 110 -34.02 36.77 -0.39
C GLU A 110 -33.51 35.82 -1.49
N THR A 111 -33.66 36.19 -2.76
CA THR A 111 -33.19 35.36 -3.90
C THR A 111 -31.66 35.26 -3.94
N ARG A 112 -30.96 36.37 -3.71
CA ARG A 112 -29.49 36.40 -3.59
C ARG A 112 -28.98 35.53 -2.44
N LEU A 113 -29.68 35.53 -1.31
CA LEU A 113 -29.36 34.68 -0.18
C LEU A 113 -29.52 33.20 -0.56
N ARG A 114 -30.65 32.82 -1.15
CA ARG A 114 -30.92 31.44 -1.60
C ARG A 114 -29.92 30.96 -2.66
N ASP A 115 -29.50 31.83 -3.58
CA ASP A 115 -28.47 31.50 -4.57
C ASP A 115 -27.12 31.23 -3.90
N THR A 116 -26.78 32.02 -2.88
CA THR A 116 -25.56 31.84 -2.08
C THR A 116 -25.61 30.53 -1.29
N GLU A 117 -26.77 30.19 -0.71
CA GLU A 117 -27.00 28.91 -0.03
C GLU A 117 -26.80 27.72 -0.99
N ARG A 118 -27.38 27.78 -2.19
CA ARG A 118 -27.19 26.74 -3.21
C ARG A 118 -25.72 26.62 -3.63
N MET A 119 -25.03 27.73 -3.83
CA MET A 119 -23.59 27.73 -4.15
C MET A 119 -22.75 27.10 -3.02
N MET A 120 -23.07 27.44 -1.76
CA MET A 120 -22.38 26.88 -0.60
C MET A 120 -22.60 25.37 -0.48
N MET A 121 -23.83 24.89 -0.70
CA MET A 121 -24.11 23.45 -0.70
C MET A 121 -23.32 22.73 -1.80
N ALA A 122 -23.32 23.24 -3.03
CA ALA A 122 -22.55 22.65 -4.13
C ALA A 122 -21.04 22.64 -3.87
N ALA A 123 -20.51 23.71 -3.24
CA ALA A 123 -19.10 23.76 -2.84
C ALA A 123 -18.76 22.72 -1.78
N LEU A 124 -19.65 22.51 -0.79
CA LEU A 124 -19.47 21.49 0.24
C LEU A 124 -19.53 20.07 -0.35
N GLU A 125 -20.50 19.80 -1.21
CA GLU A 125 -20.61 18.53 -1.94
C GLU A 125 -19.35 18.23 -2.76
N LEU A 126 -18.80 19.24 -3.46
CA LEU A 126 -17.56 19.09 -4.22
C LEU A 126 -16.36 18.78 -3.30
N VAL A 127 -16.27 19.41 -2.14
CA VAL A 127 -15.20 19.14 -1.16
C VAL A 127 -15.33 17.71 -0.62
N ASN A 128 -16.54 17.25 -0.31
CA ASN A 128 -16.77 15.88 0.15
C ASN A 128 -16.41 14.86 -0.94
N LEU A 129 -16.88 15.06 -2.17
CA LEU A 129 -16.52 14.21 -3.31
C LEU A 129 -15.00 14.14 -3.54
N ARG A 130 -14.29 15.26 -3.36
CA ARG A 130 -12.82 15.28 -3.45
C ARG A 130 -12.19 14.43 -2.36
N LYS A 131 -12.67 14.55 -1.11
CA LYS A 131 -12.19 13.73 0.02
C LYS A 131 -12.43 12.24 -0.23
N ASP A 132 -13.62 11.88 -0.69
CA ASP A 132 -13.96 10.49 -1.02
C ASP A 132 -13.07 9.95 -2.14
N ARG A 133 -12.86 10.75 -3.19
CA ARG A 133 -11.94 10.40 -4.29
C ARG A 133 -10.51 10.21 -3.80
N THR A 134 -10.02 11.03 -2.87
CA THR A 134 -8.69 10.87 -2.29
C THR A 134 -8.60 9.63 -1.40
N ALA A 135 -9.65 9.32 -0.63
CA ALA A 135 -9.72 8.13 0.20
C ALA A 135 -9.65 6.86 -0.64
N VAL A 136 -10.50 6.76 -1.68
CA VAL A 136 -10.49 5.63 -2.62
C VAL A 136 -9.13 5.46 -3.30
N ARG A 137 -8.46 6.56 -3.66
CA ARG A 137 -7.11 6.49 -4.24
C ARG A 137 -6.10 5.91 -3.25
N ALA A 138 -6.14 6.33 -1.99
CA ALA A 138 -5.26 5.80 -0.96
C ALA A 138 -5.51 4.30 -0.74
N GLU A 139 -6.78 3.89 -0.71
CA GLU A 139 -7.17 2.49 -0.57
C GLU A 139 -6.65 1.62 -1.72
N ILE A 140 -6.75 2.11 -2.96
CA ILE A 140 -6.16 1.44 -4.13
C ILE A 140 -4.65 1.26 -3.98
N GLU A 141 -3.96 2.26 -3.44
CA GLU A 141 -2.50 2.20 -3.29
C GLU A 141 -2.07 1.21 -2.19
N VAL A 142 -2.83 1.14 -1.10
CA VAL A 142 -2.65 0.12 -0.05
C VAL A 142 -2.85 -1.28 -0.64
N LEU A 143 -3.97 -1.53 -1.31
CA LEU A 143 -4.27 -2.84 -1.91
C LEU A 143 -3.26 -3.24 -2.99
N ARG A 144 -2.71 -2.26 -3.72
CA ARG A 144 -1.61 -2.51 -4.67
C ARG A 144 -0.34 -2.96 -3.97
N SER A 145 0.02 -2.31 -2.87
CA SER A 145 1.20 -2.66 -2.08
C SER A 145 1.06 -4.05 -1.45
N GLU A 146 -0.12 -4.35 -0.89
CA GLU A 146 -0.44 -5.68 -0.36
C GLU A 146 -0.37 -6.76 -1.44
N ARG A 147 -0.98 -6.53 -2.61
CA ARG A 147 -0.92 -7.49 -3.73
C ARG A 147 0.52 -7.78 -4.14
N LEU A 148 1.39 -6.77 -4.21
CA LEU A 148 2.80 -6.94 -4.55
C LEU A 148 3.54 -7.74 -3.46
N ALA A 149 3.23 -7.52 -2.18
CA ALA A 149 3.81 -8.30 -1.09
C ALA A 149 3.44 -9.79 -1.18
N TYR A 150 2.16 -10.10 -1.41
CA TYR A 150 1.69 -11.48 -1.60
C TYR A 150 2.30 -12.15 -2.84
N GLU A 151 2.43 -11.40 -3.93
CA GLU A 151 3.06 -11.90 -5.15
C GLU A 151 4.54 -12.25 -4.90
N GLN A 152 5.26 -11.38 -4.20
CA GLN A 152 6.65 -11.58 -3.83
C GLN A 152 6.84 -12.78 -2.90
N GLU A 153 6.00 -12.92 -1.88
CA GLU A 153 5.99 -14.10 -1.00
C GLU A 153 5.76 -15.38 -1.82
N GLY A 154 4.78 -15.35 -2.74
CA GLY A 154 4.52 -16.47 -3.65
C GLY A 154 5.71 -16.84 -4.53
N ILE A 155 6.51 -15.87 -4.98
CA ILE A 155 7.75 -16.14 -5.72
C ILE A 155 8.78 -16.80 -4.79
N GLN A 156 9.00 -16.25 -3.59
CA GLN A 156 9.94 -16.80 -2.61
C GLN A 156 9.59 -18.25 -2.22
N THR A 157 8.31 -18.56 -1.98
CA THR A 157 7.87 -19.92 -1.68
C THR A 157 8.15 -20.88 -2.83
N ARG A 158 7.89 -20.46 -4.08
CA ARG A 158 8.16 -21.30 -5.27
C ARG A 158 9.65 -21.54 -5.45
N GLU A 159 10.50 -20.53 -5.23
CA GLU A 159 11.95 -20.70 -5.26
C GLU A 159 12.44 -21.65 -4.17
N ALA A 160 11.97 -21.47 -2.93
CA ALA A 160 12.32 -22.36 -1.82
C ALA A 160 11.91 -23.81 -2.11
N LEU A 161 10.71 -24.01 -2.68
CA LEU A 161 10.23 -25.32 -3.11
C LEU A 161 11.08 -25.91 -4.25
N ALA A 162 11.52 -25.09 -5.21
CA ALA A 162 12.41 -25.55 -6.27
C ALA A 162 13.77 -25.99 -5.73
N ARG A 163 14.34 -25.22 -4.79
CA ARG A 163 15.59 -25.55 -4.10
C ARG A 163 15.46 -26.84 -3.30
N SER A 164 14.40 -27.01 -2.51
CA SER A 164 14.19 -28.23 -1.73
C SER A 164 13.94 -29.46 -2.61
N LYS A 165 13.17 -29.32 -3.70
CA LYS A 165 13.00 -30.39 -4.70
C LYS A 165 14.32 -30.81 -5.33
N ALA A 166 15.17 -29.85 -5.68
CA ALA A 166 16.50 -30.16 -6.22
C ALA A 166 17.38 -30.88 -5.18
N TYR A 167 17.33 -30.44 -3.93
CA TYR A 167 18.03 -31.11 -2.82
C TYR A 167 17.55 -32.55 -2.61
N CYS A 168 16.24 -32.78 -2.58
CA CYS A 168 15.69 -34.13 -2.45
C CYS A 168 16.14 -35.04 -3.60
N ARG A 169 16.09 -34.56 -4.85
CA ARG A 169 16.58 -35.31 -6.01
C ARG A 169 18.07 -35.66 -5.91
N ALA A 170 18.89 -34.73 -5.42
CA ALA A 170 20.31 -35.00 -5.19
C ALA A 170 20.51 -36.06 -4.10
N LEU A 171 19.71 -36.03 -3.03
CA LEU A 171 19.74 -37.04 -1.97
C LEU A 171 19.32 -38.42 -2.49
N GLU A 172 18.24 -38.50 -3.27
CA GLU A 172 17.79 -39.72 -3.94
C GLU A 172 18.90 -40.33 -4.82
N ALA A 173 19.60 -39.50 -5.60
CA ALA A 173 20.73 -39.95 -6.41
C ALA A 173 21.88 -40.51 -5.56
N ARG A 174 22.19 -39.87 -4.43
CA ARG A 174 23.22 -40.36 -3.49
C ARG A 174 22.82 -41.70 -2.86
N VAL A 175 21.56 -41.84 -2.47
CA VAL A 175 21.03 -43.12 -1.94
C VAL A 175 21.16 -44.21 -2.99
N ALA A 176 20.77 -43.95 -4.25
CA ALA A 176 20.92 -44.91 -5.33
C ALA A 176 22.39 -45.35 -5.52
N VAL A 177 23.35 -44.43 -5.46
CA VAL A 177 24.79 -44.77 -5.52
C VAL A 177 25.18 -45.69 -4.36
N LEU A 178 24.79 -45.37 -3.13
CA LEU A 178 25.09 -46.19 -1.96
C LEU A 178 24.46 -47.58 -2.04
N GLU A 179 23.23 -47.69 -2.53
CA GLU A 179 22.57 -48.98 -2.77
C GLU A 179 23.34 -49.83 -3.78
N THR A 180 23.83 -49.22 -4.88
CA THR A 180 24.64 -49.97 -5.86
C THR A 180 25.96 -50.45 -5.25
N TYR A 181 26.58 -49.66 -4.38
CA TYR A 181 27.80 -50.05 -3.68
C TYR A 181 27.54 -51.18 -2.69
N ALA A 182 26.45 -51.10 -1.92
CA ALA A 182 26.03 -52.15 -1.00
C ALA A 182 25.80 -53.48 -1.74
N ARG A 183 25.05 -53.46 -2.85
CA ARG A 183 24.83 -54.67 -3.68
C ARG A 183 26.14 -55.27 -4.21
N ARG A 184 27.10 -54.42 -4.61
CA ARG A 184 28.41 -54.89 -5.07
C ARG A 184 29.19 -55.59 -3.96
N LEU A 185 29.22 -54.99 -2.76
CA LEU A 185 29.88 -55.59 -1.60
C LEU A 185 29.23 -56.91 -1.20
N GLU A 186 27.91 -56.98 -1.24
CA GLU A 186 27.15 -58.20 -0.94
C GLU A 186 27.48 -59.32 -1.93
N TRP A 187 27.53 -59.00 -3.23
CA TRP A 187 27.97 -59.95 -4.25
C TRP A 187 29.42 -60.44 -4.02
N GLN A 188 30.34 -59.54 -3.69
CA GLN A 188 31.72 -59.91 -3.38
C GLN A 188 31.83 -60.83 -2.17
N ARG A 189 31.05 -60.54 -1.12
CA ARG A 189 31.00 -61.38 0.08
C ARG A 189 30.47 -62.77 -0.25
N GLN A 190 29.39 -62.88 -1.01
CA GLN A 190 28.83 -64.18 -1.40
C GLN A 190 29.85 -65.00 -2.21
N ALA A 191 30.57 -64.37 -3.14
CA ALA A 191 31.61 -65.04 -3.91
C ALA A 191 32.76 -65.56 -3.02
N ALA A 192 33.14 -64.80 -1.98
CA ALA A 192 34.14 -65.25 -1.01
C ALA A 192 33.62 -66.43 -0.17
N ASP A 193 32.36 -66.37 0.29
CA ASP A 193 31.72 -67.44 1.06
C ASP A 193 31.64 -68.74 0.22
N ASP A 194 31.29 -68.66 -1.06
CA ASP A 194 31.22 -69.80 -1.98
C ASP A 194 32.61 -70.46 -2.17
N LEU A 195 33.69 -69.67 -2.26
CA LEU A 195 35.06 -70.19 -2.35
C LEU A 195 35.48 -70.92 -1.08
N VAL A 196 35.11 -70.41 0.10
CA VAL A 196 35.38 -71.06 1.39
C VAL A 196 34.67 -72.41 1.46
N VAL A 197 33.39 -72.48 1.06
CA VAL A 197 32.64 -73.75 1.00
C VAL A 197 33.31 -74.76 0.07
N GLN A 198 33.74 -74.33 -1.13
CA GLN A 198 34.46 -75.20 -2.06
C GLN A 198 35.79 -75.72 -1.51
N HIS A 199 36.53 -74.90 -0.76
CA HIS A 199 37.77 -75.33 -0.13
C HIS A 199 37.51 -76.42 0.92
N ILE A 200 36.53 -76.21 1.79
CA ILE A 200 36.13 -77.18 2.83
C ILE A 200 35.70 -78.52 2.21
N MET A 201 34.97 -78.51 1.10
CA MET A 201 34.54 -79.75 0.43
C MET A 201 35.67 -80.52 -0.27
N ARG A 202 36.81 -79.87 -0.55
CA ARG A 202 37.96 -80.49 -1.24
C ARG A 202 39.04 -80.99 -0.29
N THR A 203 39.02 -80.57 0.98
CA THR A 203 39.88 -81.07 2.06
C THR A 203 39.23 -82.23 2.78
#